data_AF-A0A965FKF1-F1
#
_entry.id   AF-A0A965FKF1-F1
#
_cell.length_a   1.000
_cell.length_b   1.000
_cell.length_c   1.000
_cell.angle_alpha   90.00
_cell.angle_beta   90.00
_cell.angle_gamma   90.00
#
_symmetry.space_group_name_H-M   'P 1'
#
loop_
_entity.id
_entity.type
_entity.pdbx_description
1 polymer ?
#
loop_
_entity_poly.entity_id
_entity_poly.type
_entity_poly.pdbx_seq_one_letter_code
_entity_poly.pdbx_strand_id
1 'polypeptide(L)'
;MAQRLLHRRLAQVSARMREVQEELRIVEDQLEHLVDDADEKSLRALISETPGAQFEHREAKKHADAMLRHRDDLRITLAELALRLDDLLDRLKEPST
;
A
#
# COMPACT_ATOMS: atom_id res chain seq x y z
N MET A 1 -24.88 18.23 -18.58
CA MET A 1 -23.89 17.23 -19.05
C MET A 1 -22.66 17.15 -18.14
N ALA A 2 -22.06 18.27 -17.77
CA ALA A 2 -20.88 18.33 -16.88
C ALA A 2 -21.09 17.62 -15.53
N GLN A 3 -22.22 17.84 -14.86
CA GLN A 3 -22.53 17.22 -13.57
C GLN A 3 -22.59 15.68 -13.63
N ARG A 4 -23.20 15.09 -14.67
CA ARG A 4 -23.21 13.63 -14.87
C ARG A 4 -21.81 13.06 -15.04
N LEU A 5 -20.92 13.79 -15.71
CA LEU A 5 -19.52 13.39 -15.88
C LEU A 5 -18.76 13.47 -14.55
N LEU A 6 -19.01 14.50 -13.72
CA LEU A 6 -18.43 14.62 -12.38
C LEU A 6 -18.85 13.46 -11.48
N HIS A 7 -20.15 13.14 -11.41
CA HIS A 7 -20.63 11.97 -10.65
C HIS A 7 -19.99 10.66 -11.11
N ARG A 8 -19.85 10.45 -12.43
CA ARG A 8 -19.17 9.26 -12.97
C ARG A 8 -17.71 9.19 -12.53
N ARG A 9 -16.98 10.31 -12.59
CA ARG A 9 -15.59 10.38 -12.15
C ARG A 9 -15.47 10.13 -10.65
N LEU A 10 -16.35 10.69 -9.85
CA LEU A 10 -16.42 10.47 -8.41
C LEU A 10 -16.60 8.98 -8.10
N ALA A 11 -17.57 8.32 -8.74
CA ALA A 11 -17.81 6.90 -8.58
C ALA A 11 -16.60 6.03 -8.97
N GLN A 12 -15.89 6.41 -10.04
CA GLN A 12 -14.67 5.73 -10.48
C GLN A 12 -13.52 5.88 -9.46
N VAL A 13 -13.27 7.10 -8.98
CA VAL A 13 -12.24 7.36 -7.96
C VAL A 13 -12.55 6.60 -6.67
N SER A 14 -13.80 6.65 -6.20
CA SER A 14 -14.21 5.90 -5.00
C SER A 14 -14.11 4.38 -5.17
N ALA A 15 -14.41 3.85 -6.37
CA ALA A 15 -14.24 2.42 -6.64
C ALA A 15 -12.76 2.03 -6.60
N ARG A 16 -11.90 2.81 -7.27
CA ARG A 16 -10.45 2.58 -7.24
C ARG A 16 -9.87 2.70 -5.83
N MET A 17 -10.38 3.64 -5.02
CA MET A 17 -9.96 3.82 -3.64
C MET A 17 -10.24 2.57 -2.80
N ARG A 18 -11.41 1.94 -2.98
CA ARG A 18 -11.75 0.68 -2.29
C ARG A 18 -10.84 -0.48 -2.70
N GLU A 19 -10.50 -0.57 -3.98
CA GLU A 19 -9.55 -1.59 -4.48
C GLU A 19 -8.18 -1.42 -3.82
N VAL A 20 -7.64 -0.20 -3.80
CA VAL A 20 -6.34 0.11 -3.20
C VAL A 20 -6.36 -0.11 -1.69
N GLN A 21 -7.47 0.18 -1.00
CA GLN A 21 -7.62 -0.09 0.43
C GLN A 21 -7.58 -1.59 0.75
N GLU A 22 -8.26 -2.42 -0.06
CA GLU A 22 -8.23 -3.87 0.15
C GLU A 22 -6.84 -4.44 -0.17
N GLU A 23 -6.20 -3.97 -1.24
CA GLU A 23 -4.83 -4.36 -1.56
C GLU A 23 -3.86 -3.97 -0.42
N LEU A 24 -3.98 -2.75 0.10
CA LEU A 24 -3.17 -2.29 1.23
C LEU A 24 -3.37 -3.17 2.46
N ARG A 25 -4.61 -3.56 2.77
CA ARG A 25 -4.91 -4.45 3.90
C ARG A 25 -4.21 -5.81 3.75
N ILE A 26 -4.26 -6.39 2.55
CA ILE A 26 -3.60 -7.67 2.25
C ILE A 26 -2.08 -7.52 2.36
N VAL A 27 -1.52 -6.44 1.83
CA VAL A 27 -0.07 -6.17 1.85
C VAL A 27 0.43 -5.93 3.28
N GLU A 28 -0.35 -5.25 4.12
CA GLU A 28 -0.02 -5.05 5.53
C GLU A 28 0.01 -6.37 6.31
N ASP A 29 -0.94 -7.27 6.07
CA ASP A 29 -0.99 -8.62 6.66
C ASP A 29 0.20 -9.48 6.21
N GLN A 30 0.51 -9.48 4.90
CA GLN A 30 1.68 -10.20 4.36
C GLN A 30 3.00 -9.64 4.91
N LEU A 31 3.09 -8.32 5.06
CA LEU A 31 4.28 -7.67 5.57
C LEU A 31 4.59 -8.08 7.01
N GLU A 32 3.58 -8.19 7.88
CA GLU A 32 3.74 -8.67 9.25
C GLU A 32 4.47 -10.01 9.28
N HIS A 33 3.98 -10.98 8.49
CA HIS A 33 4.61 -12.30 8.37
C HIS A 33 6.04 -12.26 7.82
N LEU A 34 6.32 -11.40 6.85
CA LEU A 34 7.67 -11.29 6.25
C LEU A 34 8.68 -10.66 7.21
N VAL A 35 8.24 -9.69 8.03
CA VAL A 35 9.08 -9.07 9.06
C VAL A 35 9.39 -10.10 10.15
N ASP A 36 8.38 -10.83 10.62
CA ASP A 36 8.58 -11.88 11.62
C ASP A 36 9.56 -12.98 11.15
N ASP A 37 9.45 -13.44 9.90
CA ASP A 37 10.38 -14.42 9.31
C ASP A 37 11.81 -13.86 9.19
N ALA A 38 11.95 -12.59 8.78
CA ALA A 38 13.26 -11.94 8.70
C ALA A 38 13.93 -11.80 10.07
N ASP A 39 13.14 -11.52 11.11
CA ASP A 39 13.59 -11.39 12.49
C ASP A 39 13.98 -12.75 13.10
N GLU A 40 13.20 -13.81 12.87
CA GLU A 40 13.56 -15.17 13.29
C GLU A 40 14.90 -15.60 12.66
N LYS A 41 15.05 -15.37 11.35
CA LYS A 41 16.30 -15.68 10.64
C LYS A 41 17.47 -14.81 11.08
N SER A 42 17.21 -13.57 11.50
CA SER A 42 18.23 -12.69 12.10
C SER A 42 18.78 -13.32 13.38
N LEU A 43 17.90 -13.75 14.29
CA LEU A 43 18.29 -14.43 15.52
C LEU A 43 19.09 -15.71 15.23
N ARG A 44 18.62 -16.53 14.28
CA ARG A 44 19.32 -17.75 13.87
C ARG A 44 20.71 -17.48 13.30
N ALA A 45 20.85 -16.46 12.46
CA ALA A 45 22.12 -16.06 11.86
C ALA A 45 23.13 -15.60 12.92
N LEU A 46 22.67 -14.89 13.95
CA LEU A 46 23.50 -14.47 15.08
C LEU A 46 23.96 -15.65 15.93
N ILE A 47 23.09 -16.64 16.18
CA ILE A 47 23.42 -17.78 17.04
C ILE A 47 24.31 -18.79 16.31
N SER A 48 24.02 -19.06 15.03
CA SER A 48 24.69 -20.12 14.29
C SER A 48 26.01 -19.66 13.67
N GLU A 49 26.19 -18.35 13.47
CA GLU A 49 27.36 -17.72 12.83
C GLU A 49 27.75 -18.35 11.48
N THR A 50 26.83 -19.06 10.82
CA THR A 50 27.11 -19.73 9.55
C THR A 50 26.81 -18.80 8.36
N PRO A 51 27.58 -18.91 7.27
CA PRO A 51 27.29 -18.19 6.03
C PRO A 51 25.89 -18.50 5.46
N GLY A 52 25.38 -19.72 5.66
CA GLY A 52 24.06 -20.14 5.22
C GLY A 52 22.94 -19.37 5.93
N ALA A 53 22.99 -19.29 7.26
CA ALA A 53 21.98 -18.55 8.03
C ALA A 53 22.01 -17.04 7.71
N GLN A 54 23.19 -16.46 7.47
CA GLN A 54 23.30 -15.07 7.01
C GLN A 54 22.72 -14.85 5.61
N PHE A 55 22.81 -15.85 4.73
CA PHE A 55 22.19 -15.77 3.41
C PHE A 55 20.66 -15.79 3.51
N GLU A 56 20.10 -16.73 4.29
CA GLU A 56 18.65 -16.83 4.51
C GLU A 56 18.05 -15.55 5.10
N HIS A 57 18.70 -14.98 6.13
CA HIS A 57 18.27 -13.70 6.70
C HIS A 57 18.27 -12.58 5.66
N ARG A 58 19.32 -12.48 4.83
CA ARG A 58 19.41 -11.43 3.79
C ARG A 58 18.30 -11.56 2.75
N GLU A 59 17.94 -12.77 2.34
CA GLU A 59 16.83 -12.98 1.41
C GLU A 59 15.48 -12.65 2.03
N ALA A 60 15.21 -13.11 3.26
CA ALA A 60 13.98 -12.76 3.98
C ALA A 60 13.84 -11.24 4.16
N LYS A 61 14.93 -10.56 4.55
CA LYS A 61 14.97 -9.11 4.67
C LYS A 61 14.67 -8.40 3.35
N LYS A 62 15.24 -8.85 2.23
CA LYS A 62 14.94 -8.25 0.91
C LYS A 62 13.46 -8.36 0.56
N HIS A 63 12.81 -9.47 0.91
CA HIS A 63 11.37 -9.65 0.68
C HIS A 63 10.55 -8.69 1.54
N ALA A 64 10.86 -8.57 2.83
CA ALA A 64 10.22 -7.59 3.71
C ALA A 64 10.43 -6.15 3.20
N ASP A 65 11.65 -5.78 2.80
CA ASP A 65 11.98 -4.45 2.25
C ASP A 65 11.25 -4.17 0.92
N ALA A 66 11.02 -5.18 0.09
CA ALA A 66 10.23 -5.03 -1.13
C ALA A 66 8.75 -4.80 -0.81
N MET A 67 8.19 -5.55 0.15
CA MET A 67 6.79 -5.41 0.57
C MET A 67 6.53 -4.08 1.27
N LEU A 68 7.50 -3.59 2.08
CA LEU A 68 7.45 -2.26 2.69
C LEU A 68 7.32 -1.15 1.65
N ARG A 69 8.13 -1.21 0.59
CA ARG A 69 8.06 -0.23 -0.51
C ARG A 69 6.72 -0.28 -1.23
N HIS A 70 6.21 -1.48 -1.52
CA HIS A 70 4.89 -1.64 -2.16
C HIS A 70 3.76 -1.07 -1.29
N ARG A 71 3.77 -1.34 0.02
CA ARG A 71 2.83 -0.75 0.99
C ARG A 71 2.87 0.78 0.96
N ASP A 72 4.07 1.36 0.93
CA ASP A 72 4.24 2.80 0.94
C ASP A 72 3.75 3.44 -0.38
N ASP A 73 3.98 2.79 -1.52
CA ASP A 73 3.44 3.21 -2.82
C ASP A 73 1.90 3.17 -2.85
N LEU A 74 1.28 2.15 -2.24
CA LEU A 74 -0.18 2.05 -2.09
C LEU A 74 -0.73 3.17 -1.20
N ARG A 75 -0.05 3.51 -0.10
CA ARG A 75 -0.43 4.62 0.79
C ARG A 75 -0.35 5.97 0.08
N ILE A 76 0.69 6.20 -0.72
CA ILE A 76 0.80 7.40 -1.57
C ILE A 76 -0.36 7.45 -2.56
N THR A 77 -0.62 6.36 -3.27
CA THR A 77 -1.74 6.26 -4.22
C THR A 77 -3.08 6.56 -3.55
N LEU A 78 -3.30 6.05 -2.33
CA LEU A 78 -4.52 6.28 -1.57
C LEU A 78 -4.68 7.78 -1.21
N ALA A 79 -3.60 8.43 -0.79
CA ALA A 79 -3.60 9.87 -0.50
C ALA A 79 -3.91 10.71 -1.74
N GLU A 80 -3.33 10.37 -2.89
CA GLU A 80 -3.63 11.04 -4.16
C GLU A 80 -5.10 10.87 -4.58
N LEU A 81 -5.65 9.67 -4.41
CA LEU A 81 -7.07 9.40 -4.70
C LEU A 81 -7.99 10.17 -3.75
N ALA A 82 -7.63 10.31 -2.47
CA ALA A 82 -8.39 11.10 -1.50
C ALA A 82 -8.42 12.59 -1.89
N LEU A 83 -7.25 13.17 -2.21
CA LEU A 83 -7.17 14.57 -2.69
C LEU A 83 -8.02 14.79 -3.95
N ARG A 84 -7.99 13.82 -4.86
CA ARG A 84 -8.80 13.88 -6.09
C ARG A 84 -10.30 13.75 -5.81
N LEU A 85 -10.67 12.93 -4.82
CA LEU A 85 -12.06 12.80 -4.39
C LEU A 85 -12.57 14.13 -3.82
N ASP A 86 -11.78 14.78 -2.97
CA ASP A 86 -12.09 16.07 -2.37
C ASP A 86 -12.26 17.17 -3.44
N ASP A 87 -11.33 17.29 -4.39
CA ASP A 87 -11.45 18.22 -5.52
C ASP A 87 -12.73 17.97 -6.34
N LEU A 88 -13.09 16.72 -6.60
CA LEU A 88 -14.33 16.39 -7.33
C LEU A 88 -15.58 16.71 -6.51
N LEU A 89 -15.55 16.54 -5.19
CA LEU A 89 -16.65 16.90 -4.30
C LEU A 89 -16.83 18.41 -4.21
N ASP A 90 -15.74 19.18 -4.18
CA ASP A 90 -15.80 20.64 -4.12
C ASP A 90 -16.36 21.24 -5.41
N ARG A 91 -15.94 20.74 -6.57
CA ARG A 91 -16.53 21.11 -7.88
C ARG A 91 -18.01 20.75 -8.00
N LEU A 92 -18.50 19.79 -7.23
CA LEU A 92 -19.92 19.44 -7.20
C LEU A 92 -20.74 20.41 -6.32
N LYS A 93 -20.09 21.02 -5.31
CA LYS A 93 -20.70 22.01 -4.41
C LYS A 93 -20.70 23.40 -5.03
N GLU A 94 -19.75 23.71 -5.91
CA GLU A 94 -19.72 24.99 -6.63
C GLU A 94 -20.96 25.12 -7.55
N PRO A 95 -21.75 26.20 -7.43
CA PRO A 95 -22.94 26.39 -8.25
C PRO A 95 -22.50 26.53 -9.71
N SER A 96 -22.93 25.61 -10.56
CA SER A 96 -22.76 25.73 -12.01
C SER A 96 -23.60 26.90 -12.51
N THR A 97 -22.98 28.08 -12.65
CA THR A 97 -23.54 29.27 -13.33
C THR A 97 -23.69 29.05 -14.82
#